data_AF-A0A8H7XZX9-F1
#
_entry.id   AF-A0A8H7XZX9-F1
#
_cell.length_a   1.000
_cell.length_b   1.000
_cell.length_c   1.000
_cell.angle_alpha   90.00
_cell.angle_beta   90.00
_cell.angle_gamma   90.00
#
_symmetry.space_group_name_H-M   'P 1'
#
loop_
_entity.id
_entity.type
_entity.pdbx_description
1 polymer ?
#
loop_
_entity_poly.entity_id
_entity_poly.type
_entity_poly.pdbx_seq_one_letter_code
_entity_poly.pdbx_strand_id
1 'polypeptide(L)'
;MSRLWRWMKKLKWAGFAGHNGRTALSVGKGELAIFCPACPQPGINLPTNWREDTNQWVYKRIFVADGNFKADHVRSEKPSRDVWLSEGSGMIPDCTEYHAFLKSAIEALTGAPCENTFRAIQNSLLSKSPCDVTGIVGIACTQHGCYAPNALVDLFKGEQQKNVDFAFLAALASTGVHPDQGTMVIYDIVCQYIIWLLKRIKDHLPNGLKIDRAIGMFHVHAHKDECFFRYAPTFIPGAACVCGEILESLWADLNAIFPAACTATLAHRAEILDDHACDSNHKKALGITRYLCRRYLEAEETREKYRICFSNLTNAADPEAVQLWTKQIEHVEQHRLEDPKLMDIYMAKRPGSAPVNTAAIIEEKQLDIRMRARRLVNHDRLTDRVKLQKLRDALKTLMVQLNKLQAKAGVIATGRQDIDISDQILIDWEDEEDVLAPGSGPTVNEDIDLQPICLPSNGAASEIYASDELEARISKARSHLNQIRELIAERSFQFKEVVRKGPQKGVRTRGQTAVKELKDQISMHAQAYSHCQSRIVKLRADDEILKELRILTKEDIKSSTAILNPNLPGSTKFRLSWIWYSVHQRFGPRWALDPTATPDADPNTLSEEADPATVLECELIQ
;
A
#
# COMPACT_ATOMS: atom_id res chain seq x y z
N MET A 1 15.30 38.59 -7.77
CA MET A 1 14.09 39.45 -7.68
C MET A 1 12.83 38.66 -7.35
N SER A 2 12.50 37.55 -8.03
CA SER A 2 11.30 36.74 -7.74
C SER A 2 11.25 36.17 -6.32
N ARG A 3 12.37 35.60 -5.81
CA ARG A 3 12.48 35.10 -4.42
C ARG A 3 12.11 36.16 -3.37
N LEU A 4 12.75 37.33 -3.44
CA LEU A 4 12.48 38.46 -2.55
C LEU A 4 11.02 38.94 -2.63
N TRP A 5 10.44 39.03 -3.84
CA TRP A 5 9.04 39.41 -3.99
C TRP A 5 8.08 38.42 -3.32
N ARG A 6 8.28 37.10 -3.50
CA ARG A 6 7.45 36.07 -2.87
C ARG A 6 7.55 36.12 -1.34
N TRP A 7 8.76 36.27 -0.81
CA TRP A 7 9.00 36.43 0.61
C TRP A 7 8.33 37.68 1.19
N MET A 8 8.52 38.85 0.57
CA MET A 8 7.85 40.10 1.01
C MET A 8 6.31 39.98 0.96
N LYS A 9 5.78 39.27 -0.04
CA LYS A 9 4.35 39.01 -0.16
C LYS A 9 3.83 38.14 0.98
N LYS A 10 4.56 37.06 1.34
CA LYS A 10 4.26 36.23 2.52
C LYS A 10 4.27 37.04 3.82
N LEU A 11 5.30 37.85 4.03
CA LEU A 11 5.39 38.73 5.20
C LEU A 11 4.20 39.70 5.28
N LYS A 12 3.82 40.30 4.17
CA LYS A 12 2.65 41.19 4.10
C LYS A 12 1.36 40.44 4.45
N TRP A 13 1.15 39.26 3.88
CA TRP A 13 -0.05 38.43 4.12
C TRP A 13 -0.14 37.95 5.56
N ALA A 14 0.99 37.60 6.19
CA ALA A 14 1.05 37.19 7.59
C ALA A 14 1.10 38.38 8.58
N GLY A 15 1.04 39.63 8.10
CA GLY A 15 0.97 40.82 8.93
C GLY A 15 2.31 41.37 9.44
N PHE A 16 3.44 40.76 9.10
CA PHE A 16 4.80 41.16 9.51
C PHE A 16 5.33 42.42 8.80
N ALA A 17 4.55 42.99 7.89
CA ALA A 17 4.79 44.30 7.30
C ALA A 17 4.15 45.43 8.14
N GLY A 18 4.30 45.37 9.48
CA GLY A 18 3.86 46.43 10.41
C GLY A 18 2.41 46.35 10.90
N HIS A 19 1.64 45.32 10.53
CA HIS A 19 0.22 45.22 10.89
C HIS A 19 -0.01 44.48 12.22
N ASN A 20 0.90 43.58 12.60
CA ASN A 20 0.79 42.76 13.81
C ASN A 20 1.69 43.25 14.97
N GLY A 21 2.27 44.45 14.87
CA GLY A 21 3.21 45.00 15.85
C GLY A 21 4.56 44.28 15.93
N ARG A 22 4.80 43.28 15.08
CA ARG A 22 6.01 42.47 14.98
C ARG A 22 6.73 42.78 13.66
N THR A 23 8.03 42.55 13.62
CA THR A 23 8.87 42.82 12.43
C THR A 23 9.16 41.54 11.64
N ALA A 24 9.59 41.69 10.39
CA ALA A 24 10.01 40.57 9.55
C ALA A 24 11.14 39.69 10.15
N LEU A 25 11.90 40.22 11.12
CA LEU A 25 12.97 39.48 11.82
C LEU A 25 12.44 38.66 13.00
N SER A 26 11.19 38.87 13.40
CA SER A 26 10.58 38.21 14.56
C SER A 26 9.64 37.08 14.16
N VAL A 27 9.64 36.67 12.89
CA VAL A 27 8.82 35.56 12.38
C VAL A 27 9.29 34.27 13.04
N GLY A 28 8.35 33.59 13.69
CA GLY A 28 8.55 32.32 14.36
C GLY A 28 8.36 31.11 13.45
N LYS A 29 8.49 29.93 14.05
CA LYS A 29 8.38 28.64 13.39
C LYS A 29 6.99 28.47 12.75
N GLY A 30 6.97 28.24 11.45
CA GLY A 30 5.74 27.98 10.68
C GLY A 30 4.75 29.15 10.55
N GLU A 31 5.08 30.36 11.05
CA GLU A 31 4.13 31.48 11.08
C GLU A 31 3.79 32.09 9.71
N LEU A 32 4.57 31.77 8.66
CA LEU A 32 4.26 32.16 7.28
C LEU A 32 3.43 31.10 6.53
N ALA A 33 3.18 29.93 7.14
CA ALA A 33 2.39 28.87 6.56
C ALA A 33 0.93 28.94 7.04
N ILE A 34 0.01 28.60 6.14
CA ILE A 34 -1.43 28.52 6.45
C ILE A 34 -1.78 27.06 6.71
N PHE A 35 -2.39 26.78 7.86
CA PHE A 35 -2.93 25.45 8.15
C PHE A 35 -4.43 25.35 7.83
N CYS A 36 -5.00 24.15 7.93
CA CYS A 36 -6.40 23.87 7.62
C CYS A 36 -7.36 24.67 8.54
N PRO A 37 -8.28 25.48 8.00
CA PRO A 37 -9.25 26.21 8.81
C PRO A 37 -10.36 25.33 9.40
N ALA A 38 -10.59 24.14 8.84
CA ALA A 38 -11.65 23.21 9.26
C ALA A 38 -11.17 22.15 10.26
N CYS A 39 -9.86 21.91 10.39
CA CYS A 39 -9.37 20.99 11.39
C CYS A 39 -9.63 21.52 12.81
N PRO A 40 -9.97 20.65 13.78
CA PRO A 40 -10.33 21.06 15.14
C PRO A 40 -9.15 21.69 15.88
N GLN A 41 -9.26 22.96 16.23
CA GLN A 41 -8.22 23.81 16.81
C GLN A 41 -8.74 24.54 18.07
N PRO A 42 -8.36 24.09 19.28
CA PRO A 42 -8.77 24.72 20.52
C PRO A 42 -8.40 26.20 20.57
N GLY A 43 -9.34 27.04 20.99
CA GLY A 43 -9.15 28.50 21.05
C GLY A 43 -9.23 29.22 19.69
N ILE A 44 -9.40 28.49 18.58
CA ILE A 44 -9.55 29.06 17.24
C ILE A 44 -10.95 28.80 16.70
N ASN A 45 -11.34 27.52 16.54
CA ASN A 45 -12.59 27.14 15.89
C ASN A 45 -13.40 26.09 16.67
N LEU A 46 -13.00 25.78 17.91
CA LEU A 46 -13.76 24.91 18.81
C LEU A 46 -14.57 25.73 19.83
N PRO A 47 -15.76 25.27 20.24
CA PRO A 47 -16.50 25.83 21.37
C PRO A 47 -15.65 25.86 22.65
N THR A 48 -15.85 26.82 23.56
CA THR A 48 -15.07 26.91 24.80
C THR A 48 -15.26 25.70 25.72
N ASN A 49 -16.45 25.09 25.70
CA ASN A 49 -16.82 23.90 26.46
C ASN A 49 -16.61 22.59 25.68
N TRP A 50 -15.79 22.58 24.62
CA TRP A 50 -15.55 21.39 23.79
C TRP A 50 -15.12 20.15 24.59
N ARG A 51 -14.50 20.33 25.76
CA ARG A 51 -14.05 19.26 26.68
C ARG A 51 -15.17 18.53 27.40
N GLU A 52 -16.34 19.16 27.50
CA GLU A 52 -17.52 18.62 28.18
C GLU A 52 -18.42 17.85 27.20
N ASP A 53 -18.16 17.95 25.89
CA ASP A 53 -18.91 17.25 24.86
C ASP A 53 -18.71 15.73 24.99
N THR A 54 -19.80 14.98 24.96
CA THR A 54 -19.75 13.51 24.99
C THR A 54 -19.08 12.93 23.75
N ASN A 55 -19.08 13.66 22.63
CA ASN A 55 -18.51 13.25 21.35
C ASN A 55 -17.06 13.73 21.18
N GLN A 56 -16.21 13.60 22.20
CA GLN A 56 -14.79 14.01 22.15
C GLN A 56 -14.04 13.55 20.88
N TRP A 57 -14.42 12.40 20.34
CA TRP A 57 -13.83 11.83 19.13
C TRP A 57 -13.94 12.74 17.89
N VAL A 58 -14.92 13.65 17.79
CA VAL A 58 -15.04 14.60 16.67
C VAL A 58 -13.93 15.66 16.67
N TYR A 59 -13.29 15.91 17.82
CA TYR A 59 -12.23 16.91 17.97
C TYR A 59 -10.83 16.33 17.82
N LYS A 60 -10.71 15.02 17.59
CA LYS A 60 -9.43 14.32 17.39
C LYS A 60 -8.72 14.87 16.17
N ARG A 61 -7.42 15.17 16.29
CA ARG A 61 -6.62 15.55 15.12
C ARG A 61 -6.15 14.30 14.37
N ILE A 62 -6.42 14.22 13.06
CA ILE A 62 -6.00 13.08 12.23
C ILE A 62 -4.97 13.56 11.21
N PHE A 63 -3.79 12.98 11.27
CA PHE A 63 -2.68 13.25 10.36
C PHE A 63 -2.38 12.02 9.51
N VAL A 64 -1.94 12.26 8.29
CA VAL A 64 -1.31 11.26 7.42
C VAL A 64 0.17 11.57 7.29
N ALA A 65 1.01 10.55 7.24
CA ALA A 65 2.43 10.62 6.96
C ALA A 65 2.77 9.81 5.72
N ASP A 66 3.58 10.37 4.83
CA ASP A 66 4.06 9.67 3.64
C ASP A 66 5.34 10.31 3.08
N GLY A 67 6.19 9.48 2.46
CA GLY A 67 7.49 9.81 1.91
C GLY A 67 7.49 9.89 0.37
N ASN A 68 7.99 11.00 -0.18
CA ASN A 68 8.12 11.19 -1.61
C ASN A 68 9.60 11.21 -2.06
N PHE A 69 10.02 10.14 -2.71
CA PHE A 69 11.39 9.92 -3.20
C PHE A 69 11.70 10.59 -4.55
N LYS A 70 10.70 11.19 -5.22
CA LYS A 70 10.94 12.01 -6.43
C LYS A 70 11.46 13.41 -6.09
N ALA A 71 11.36 13.81 -4.82
CA ALA A 71 11.78 15.12 -4.33
C ALA A 71 13.30 15.19 -4.02
N ASP A 72 14.12 14.57 -4.87
CA ASP A 72 15.57 14.54 -4.68
C ASP A 72 16.21 15.89 -4.99
N HIS A 73 17.46 16.05 -4.56
CA HIS A 73 18.25 17.25 -4.81
C HIS A 73 19.70 16.88 -5.07
N VAL A 74 20.25 17.39 -6.16
CA VAL A 74 21.64 17.18 -6.54
C VAL A 74 22.53 18.11 -5.72
N ARG A 75 23.65 17.57 -5.22
CA ARG A 75 24.59 18.36 -4.42
C ARG A 75 25.07 19.60 -5.15
N SER A 76 24.92 20.76 -4.50
CA SER A 76 25.45 22.02 -5.01
C SER A 76 26.97 22.10 -4.91
N GLU A 77 27.63 22.70 -5.90
CA GLU A 77 29.09 22.90 -5.92
C GLU A 77 29.57 23.92 -4.87
N LYS A 78 28.71 24.90 -4.50
CA LYS A 78 29.07 26.03 -3.61
C LYS A 78 27.97 26.34 -2.58
N PRO A 79 27.72 25.46 -1.60
CA PRO A 79 26.67 25.64 -0.60
C PRO A 79 26.86 26.89 0.28
N SER A 80 28.10 27.38 0.46
CA SER A 80 28.41 28.56 1.29
C SER A 80 27.90 29.89 0.73
N ARG A 81 27.39 29.91 -0.51
CA ARG A 81 26.82 31.11 -1.14
C ARG A 81 25.29 31.17 -1.05
N ASP A 82 24.66 30.19 -0.41
CA ASP A 82 23.21 30.14 -0.29
C ASP A 82 22.72 31.12 0.79
N VAL A 83 21.59 31.77 0.51
CA VAL A 83 20.97 32.77 1.41
C VAL A 83 19.54 32.35 1.66
N TRP A 84 19.20 32.15 2.93
CA TRP A 84 17.86 31.82 3.37
C TRP A 84 17.07 33.08 3.68
N LEU A 85 15.86 33.22 3.12
CA LEU A 85 14.98 34.35 3.41
C LEU A 85 13.96 34.03 4.51
N SER A 86 13.55 32.77 4.62
CA SER A 86 12.43 32.34 5.45
C SER A 86 12.63 30.96 6.08
N GLU A 87 13.89 30.61 6.40
CA GLU A 87 14.24 29.33 7.02
C GLU A 87 13.38 29.05 8.26
N GLY A 88 12.79 27.86 8.35
CA GLY A 88 11.93 27.44 9.45
C GLY A 88 10.60 28.18 9.63
N SER A 89 10.34 29.25 8.88
CA SER A 89 9.12 30.05 9.07
C SER A 89 7.90 29.54 8.28
N GLY A 90 8.05 28.52 7.43
CA GLY A 90 6.98 27.98 6.57
C GLY A 90 6.67 26.50 6.81
N MET A 91 6.39 25.76 5.73
CA MET A 91 6.14 24.32 5.73
C MET A 91 7.39 23.49 5.99
N ILE A 92 8.56 24.02 5.62
CA ILE A 92 9.86 23.38 5.86
C ILE A 92 10.45 23.89 7.18
N PRO A 93 10.98 23.01 8.04
CA PRO A 93 11.54 23.38 9.33
C PRO A 93 12.89 24.09 9.20
N ASP A 94 13.37 24.62 10.33
CA ASP A 94 14.73 25.12 10.45
C ASP A 94 15.73 23.97 10.28
N CYS A 95 16.74 24.17 9.43
CA CYS A 95 17.70 23.12 9.10
C CYS A 95 18.54 22.72 10.31
N THR A 96 18.91 23.69 11.15
CA THR A 96 19.78 23.44 12.32
C THR A 96 19.06 22.61 13.37
N GLU A 97 17.81 22.97 13.69
CA GLU A 97 16.96 22.23 14.61
C GLU A 97 16.69 20.81 14.12
N TYR A 98 16.36 20.66 12.84
CA TYR A 98 16.09 19.34 12.27
C TYR A 98 17.34 18.44 12.33
N HIS A 99 18.50 18.94 11.93
CA HIS A 99 19.75 18.19 12.01
C HIS A 99 20.17 17.87 13.45
N ALA A 100 19.89 18.77 14.41
CA ALA A 100 20.14 18.51 15.82
C ALA A 100 19.30 17.33 16.32
N PHE A 101 18.00 17.32 16.00
CA PHE A 101 17.12 16.19 16.32
C PHE A 101 17.60 14.89 15.68
N LEU A 102 17.94 14.90 14.38
CA LEU A 102 18.39 13.70 13.67
C LEU A 102 19.69 13.09 14.23
N LYS A 103 20.53 13.89 14.89
CA LYS A 103 21.77 13.45 15.56
C LYS A 103 21.50 12.78 16.90
N SER A 104 20.51 13.26 17.65
CA SER A 104 20.14 12.71 18.96
C SER A 104 19.08 11.61 18.88
N ALA A 105 18.36 11.50 17.76
CA ALA A 105 17.27 10.57 17.59
C ALA A 105 17.72 9.11 17.69
N ILE A 106 16.90 8.31 18.38
CA ILE A 106 17.12 6.87 18.55
C ILE A 106 16.59 6.15 17.31
N GLU A 107 17.44 5.38 16.64
CA GLU A 107 17.02 4.47 15.58
C GLU A 107 16.77 3.08 16.17
N ALA A 108 15.54 2.60 16.05
CA ALA A 108 15.14 1.27 16.48
C ALA A 108 14.45 0.57 15.31
N LEU A 109 15.21 -0.23 14.55
CA LEU A 109 14.67 -1.05 13.47
C LEU A 109 13.87 -2.20 14.08
N THR A 110 12.56 -2.22 13.87
CA THR A 110 11.76 -3.40 14.12
C THR A 110 12.00 -4.40 12.98
N GLY A 111 12.32 -5.66 13.30
CA GLY A 111 12.10 -6.74 12.34
C GLY A 111 10.61 -6.76 11.99
N ALA A 112 10.27 -6.62 10.71
CA ALA A 112 8.89 -6.38 10.29
C ALA A 112 7.95 -7.49 10.86
N PRO A 113 6.97 -7.15 11.72
CA PRO A 113 5.97 -8.11 12.20
C PRO A 113 5.07 -8.61 11.07
N CYS A 114 5.01 -7.87 9.95
CA CYS A 114 4.40 -8.25 8.69
C CYS A 114 5.48 -8.64 7.65
N GLU A 115 5.27 -9.71 6.90
CA GLU A 115 6.29 -10.34 6.02
C GLU A 115 6.59 -9.52 4.76
N ASN A 116 5.81 -8.46 4.52
CA ASN A 116 6.02 -7.57 3.38
C ASN A 116 7.08 -6.55 3.76
N THR A 117 8.31 -6.99 3.56
CA THR A 117 9.47 -6.08 3.56
C THR A 117 9.27 -5.20 2.34
N PHE A 118 8.88 -3.93 2.52
CA PHE A 118 8.95 -2.92 1.46
C PHE A 118 10.42 -2.81 1.02
N ARG A 119 10.85 -3.69 0.11
CA ARG A 119 12.22 -3.84 -0.38
C ARG A 119 12.75 -2.54 -1.01
N ALA A 120 11.84 -1.66 -1.44
CA ALA A 120 12.15 -0.31 -1.91
C ALA A 120 12.93 0.51 -0.87
N ILE A 121 12.55 0.45 0.42
CA ILE A 121 13.18 1.22 1.49
C ILE A 121 14.62 0.71 1.73
N GLN A 122 14.81 -0.61 1.84
CA GLN A 122 16.14 -1.22 2.05
C GLN A 122 17.11 -0.99 0.89
N ASN A 123 16.63 -1.02 -0.36
CA ASN A 123 17.49 -0.80 -1.52
C ASN A 123 17.91 0.66 -1.69
N SER A 124 17.04 1.63 -1.32
CA SER A 124 17.36 3.07 -1.36
C SER A 124 18.49 3.44 -0.39
N LEU A 125 18.50 2.82 0.81
CA LEU A 125 19.50 3.02 1.87
C LEU A 125 20.93 2.62 1.47
N LEU A 126 21.08 1.74 0.48
CA LEU A 126 22.37 1.17 0.07
C LEU A 126 23.01 1.87 -1.13
N SER A 127 22.29 2.77 -1.81
CA SER A 127 22.81 3.46 -2.99
C SER A 127 23.58 4.73 -2.60
N LYS A 128 24.82 4.87 -3.11
CA LYS A 128 25.52 6.17 -3.09
C LYS A 128 24.91 7.05 -4.17
N SER A 129 23.91 7.84 -3.80
CA SER A 129 23.34 8.83 -4.70
C SER A 129 24.28 10.05 -4.84
N PRO A 130 24.40 10.66 -6.02
CA PRO A 130 25.01 11.99 -6.17
C PRO A 130 24.20 13.10 -5.46
N CYS A 131 23.01 12.77 -4.98
CA CYS A 131 22.11 13.66 -4.26
C CYS A 131 22.54 13.86 -2.79
N ASP A 132 22.36 15.08 -2.27
CA ASP A 132 22.46 15.37 -0.84
C ASP A 132 21.10 15.22 -0.13
N VAL A 133 19.99 15.36 -0.84
CA VAL A 133 18.63 15.00 -0.40
C VAL A 133 18.06 13.90 -1.32
N THR A 134 17.56 12.82 -0.74
CA THR A 134 17.03 11.64 -1.44
C THR A 134 15.51 11.64 -1.58
N GLY A 135 14.83 12.65 -1.04
CA GLY A 135 13.37 12.77 -1.04
C GLY A 135 12.90 13.69 0.09
N ILE A 136 11.59 13.72 0.33
CA ILE A 136 10.97 14.42 1.46
C ILE A 136 9.95 13.51 2.15
N VAL A 137 9.64 13.76 3.41
CA VAL A 137 8.46 13.22 4.07
C VAL A 137 7.57 14.38 4.51
N GLY A 138 6.26 14.21 4.37
CA GLY A 138 5.27 15.21 4.76
C GLY A 138 4.28 14.70 5.78
N ILE A 139 3.78 15.61 6.62
CA ILE A 139 2.56 15.41 7.39
C ILE A 139 1.47 16.35 6.86
N ALA A 140 0.29 15.81 6.61
CA ALA A 140 -0.90 16.59 6.25
C ALA A 140 -2.11 16.17 7.08
N CYS A 141 -3.11 17.04 7.21
CA CYS A 141 -4.38 16.64 7.79
C CYS A 141 -5.11 15.68 6.84
N THR A 142 -5.54 14.54 7.37
CA THR A 142 -6.13 13.46 6.55
C THR A 142 -7.46 13.86 5.92
N GLN A 143 -8.24 14.68 6.62
CA GLN A 143 -9.62 15.01 6.22
C GLN A 143 -9.69 16.03 5.09
N HIS A 144 -8.77 17.00 5.06
CA HIS A 144 -8.85 18.13 4.13
C HIS A 144 -7.64 18.24 3.21
N GLY A 145 -6.56 17.50 3.47
CA GLY A 145 -5.37 17.51 2.62
C GLY A 145 -4.56 18.80 2.70
N CYS A 146 -4.50 19.43 3.88
CA CYS A 146 -3.60 20.56 4.12
C CYS A 146 -2.32 20.09 4.80
N TYR A 147 -1.17 20.46 4.24
CA TYR A 147 0.13 20.24 4.87
C TYR A 147 0.19 20.91 6.25
N ALA A 148 0.79 20.24 7.23
CA ALA A 148 1.06 20.83 8.53
C ALA A 148 2.34 21.71 8.45
N PRO A 149 2.32 22.94 9.01
CA PRO A 149 3.51 23.79 9.05
C PRO A 149 4.70 23.10 9.71
N ASN A 150 5.92 23.39 9.24
CA ASN A 150 7.18 22.75 9.62
C ASN A 150 7.26 21.21 9.48
N ALA A 151 6.27 20.56 8.89
CA ALA A 151 6.20 19.11 8.82
C ALA A 151 6.50 18.55 7.42
N LEU A 152 7.12 19.35 6.53
CA LEU A 152 7.69 18.90 5.27
C LEU A 152 9.21 18.85 5.40
N VAL A 153 9.80 17.67 5.53
CA VAL A 153 11.21 17.52 5.91
C VAL A 153 12.01 16.67 4.94
N ASP A 154 13.29 17.00 4.80
CA ASP A 154 14.18 16.34 3.85
C ASP A 154 14.63 14.95 4.33
N LEU A 155 14.76 14.03 3.38
CA LEU A 155 15.34 12.70 3.57
C LEU A 155 16.78 12.70 3.08
N PHE A 156 17.72 12.20 3.89
CA PHE A 156 19.15 12.18 3.53
C PHE A 156 19.68 10.79 3.16
N LYS A 157 18.99 9.74 3.60
CA LYS A 157 19.37 8.33 3.42
C LYS A 157 18.12 7.49 3.29
N GLY A 158 17.29 7.77 2.30
CA GLY A 158 15.94 7.20 2.23
C GLY A 158 15.09 7.62 3.44
N GLU A 159 13.95 6.97 3.60
CA GLU A 159 13.02 7.25 4.69
C GLU A 159 13.42 6.48 5.95
N GLN A 160 13.79 7.22 7.00
CA GLN A 160 14.03 6.67 8.33
C GLN A 160 12.90 7.10 9.27
N GLN A 161 12.60 6.27 10.28
CA GLN A 161 11.51 6.56 11.21
C GLN A 161 11.72 7.88 11.96
N LYS A 162 12.97 8.28 12.23
CA LYS A 162 13.28 9.57 12.86
C LYS A 162 12.91 10.79 12.01
N ASN A 163 12.86 10.66 10.68
CA ASN A 163 12.41 11.74 9.80
C ASN A 163 10.90 11.97 10.01
N VAL A 164 10.14 10.88 10.03
CA VAL A 164 8.69 10.88 10.33
C VAL A 164 8.42 11.37 11.76
N ASP A 165 9.22 10.92 12.73
CA ASP A 165 9.12 11.34 14.14
C ASP A 165 9.21 12.86 14.28
N PHE A 166 10.22 13.48 13.65
CA PHE A 166 10.39 14.93 13.67
C PHE A 166 9.20 15.63 13.00
N ALA A 167 8.82 15.19 11.79
CA ALA A 167 7.73 15.79 11.04
C ALA A 167 6.40 15.71 11.84
N PHE A 168 6.15 14.59 12.49
CA PHE A 168 4.98 14.39 13.34
C PHE A 168 5.00 15.30 14.58
N LEU A 169 6.13 15.40 15.28
CA LEU A 169 6.29 16.33 16.40
C LEU A 169 6.10 17.79 15.96
N ALA A 170 6.67 18.17 14.82
CA ALA A 170 6.51 19.49 14.24
C ALA A 170 5.04 19.79 13.92
N ALA A 171 4.32 18.84 13.32
CA ALA A 171 2.89 18.97 13.02
C ALA A 171 2.03 19.13 14.29
N LEU A 172 2.33 18.37 15.35
CA LEU A 172 1.62 18.49 16.64
C LEU A 172 1.81 19.88 17.24
N ALA A 173 3.06 20.36 17.28
CA ALA A 173 3.42 21.65 17.87
C ALA A 173 2.87 22.83 17.05
N SER A 174 3.10 22.83 15.73
CA SER A 174 2.77 23.96 14.85
C SER A 174 1.27 24.14 14.64
N THR A 175 0.47 23.09 14.85
CA THR A 175 -0.99 23.13 14.68
C THR A 175 -1.78 23.07 15.99
N GLY A 176 -1.08 23.20 17.13
CA GLY A 176 -1.68 23.39 18.45
C GLY A 176 -2.50 22.20 18.96
N VAL A 177 -2.05 20.96 18.74
CA VAL A 177 -2.79 19.77 19.19
C VAL A 177 -2.77 19.67 20.72
N HIS A 178 -3.95 19.75 21.33
CA HIS A 178 -4.10 19.66 22.78
C HIS A 178 -4.16 18.19 23.25
N PRO A 179 -3.55 17.80 24.39
CA PRO A 179 -3.59 16.43 24.92
C PRO A 179 -4.99 15.80 24.96
N ASP A 180 -5.97 16.54 25.47
CA ASP A 180 -7.35 16.07 25.61
C ASP A 180 -8.10 15.88 24.28
N GLN A 181 -7.62 16.46 23.16
CA GLN A 181 -8.18 16.13 21.84
C GLN A 181 -7.75 14.72 21.39
N GLY A 182 -6.55 14.29 21.81
CA GLY A 182 -5.86 13.16 21.20
C GLY A 182 -5.51 13.40 19.72
N THR A 183 -4.77 12.45 19.17
CA THR A 183 -4.38 12.46 17.75
C THR A 183 -4.41 11.06 17.17
N MET A 184 -4.50 10.96 15.85
CA MET A 184 -4.29 9.74 15.09
C MET A 184 -3.26 9.98 14.01
N VAL A 185 -2.34 9.04 13.82
CA VAL A 185 -1.41 9.01 12.68
C VAL A 185 -1.77 7.88 11.74
N ILE A 186 -1.99 8.21 10.47
CA ILE A 186 -2.15 7.26 9.38
C ILE A 186 -0.83 7.17 8.64
N TYR A 187 -0.28 5.97 8.53
CA TYR A 187 1.02 5.74 7.90
C TYR A 187 1.08 4.31 7.36
N ASP A 188 1.65 4.11 6.18
CA ASP A 188 1.71 2.81 5.52
C ASP A 188 2.30 1.72 6.43
N ILE A 189 3.43 2.03 7.05
CA ILE A 189 4.12 1.11 7.93
C ILE A 189 3.78 1.34 9.41
N VAL A 190 2.58 1.88 9.75
CA VAL A 190 2.23 2.20 11.15
C VAL A 190 2.37 0.99 12.08
N CYS A 191 2.07 -0.21 11.57
CA CYS A 191 2.18 -1.47 12.32
C CYS A 191 3.62 -1.80 12.76
N GLN A 192 4.62 -1.22 12.10
CA GLN A 192 6.04 -1.29 12.45
C GLN A 192 6.47 -0.06 13.25
N TYR A 193 6.02 1.12 12.81
CA TYR A 193 6.41 2.42 13.33
C TYR A 193 5.96 2.64 14.78
N ILE A 194 4.71 2.26 15.12
CA ILE A 194 4.13 2.53 16.43
C ILE A 194 4.83 1.80 17.57
N ILE A 195 5.42 0.62 17.31
CA ILE A 195 6.01 -0.27 18.32
C ILE A 195 7.04 0.47 19.18
N TRP A 196 7.87 1.29 18.54
CA TRP A 196 8.91 2.07 19.22
C TRP A 196 8.62 3.56 19.24
N LEU A 197 7.48 4.03 18.74
CA LEU A 197 7.19 5.47 18.63
C LEU A 197 7.35 6.16 19.98
N LEU A 198 6.64 5.70 21.02
CA LEU A 198 6.76 6.30 22.35
C LEU A 198 8.19 6.19 22.90
N LYS A 199 8.92 5.10 22.62
CA LYS A 199 10.33 5.00 23.04
C LYS A 199 11.21 6.06 22.35
N ARG A 200 10.90 6.44 21.11
CA ARG A 200 11.67 7.43 20.34
C ARG A 200 11.31 8.88 20.69
N ILE A 201 10.04 9.18 20.94
CA ILE A 201 9.57 10.57 21.04
C ILE A 201 8.82 10.96 22.32
N LYS A 202 8.65 10.06 23.31
CA LYS A 202 7.84 10.35 24.51
C LYS A 202 8.24 11.64 25.22
N ASP A 203 9.53 11.93 25.34
CA ASP A 203 10.03 13.12 26.04
C ASP A 203 9.76 14.44 25.30
N HIS A 204 9.34 14.35 24.03
CA HIS A 204 8.96 15.48 23.19
C HIS A 204 7.44 15.65 23.06
N LEU A 205 6.64 14.68 23.53
CA LEU A 205 5.19 14.72 23.42
C LEU A 205 4.57 15.52 24.57
N PRO A 206 3.45 16.22 24.31
CA PRO A 206 2.63 16.78 25.39
C PRO A 206 2.18 15.68 26.37
N ASN A 207 2.29 15.97 27.67
CA ASN A 207 1.87 15.03 28.71
C ASN A 207 0.40 14.62 28.53
N GLY A 208 0.14 13.31 28.53
CA GLY A 208 -1.21 12.76 28.41
C GLY A 208 -1.77 12.69 26.99
N LEU A 209 -1.03 13.09 25.95
CA LEU A 209 -1.49 12.99 24.58
C LEU A 209 -1.69 11.53 24.16
N LYS A 210 -2.93 11.17 23.82
CA LYS A 210 -3.27 9.85 23.26
C LYS A 210 -3.00 9.83 21.76
N ILE A 211 -2.24 8.84 21.30
CA ILE A 211 -1.90 8.65 19.88
C ILE A 211 -2.52 7.34 19.39
N ASP A 212 -3.51 7.45 18.52
CA ASP A 212 -4.09 6.36 17.76
C ASP A 212 -3.36 6.18 16.42
N ARG A 213 -3.66 5.10 15.70
CA ARG A 213 -2.88 4.62 14.56
C ARG A 213 -3.72 3.87 13.54
N ALA A 214 -3.48 4.17 12.27
CA ALA A 214 -4.11 3.47 11.16
C ALA A 214 -3.15 3.32 9.97
N ILE A 215 -3.50 2.42 9.04
CA ILE A 215 -2.85 2.28 7.73
C ILE A 215 -3.81 2.82 6.69
N GLY A 216 -3.33 3.48 5.62
CA GLY A 216 -4.18 3.88 4.50
C GLY A 216 -4.99 2.70 3.94
N MET A 217 -6.22 2.95 3.51
CA MET A 217 -7.14 1.91 3.04
C MET A 217 -6.60 1.17 1.82
N PHE A 218 -5.83 1.84 0.96
CA PHE A 218 -5.20 1.17 -0.18
C PHE A 218 -4.04 0.31 0.29
N HIS A 219 -3.19 0.87 1.16
CA HIS A 219 -1.99 0.20 1.65
C HIS A 219 -2.27 -0.97 2.59
N VAL A 220 -3.33 -0.94 3.39
CA VAL A 220 -3.60 -1.99 4.39
C VAL A 220 -3.80 -3.38 3.77
N HIS A 221 -4.28 -3.46 2.53
CA HIS A 221 -4.42 -4.72 1.80
C HIS A 221 -3.08 -5.33 1.37
N ALA A 222 -2.01 -4.53 1.32
CA ALA A 222 -0.64 -5.00 1.09
C ALA A 222 0.06 -5.44 2.39
N HIS A 223 -0.67 -5.56 3.51
CA HIS A 223 -0.16 -6.09 4.77
C HIS A 223 -0.71 -7.50 5.04
N LYS A 224 -0.30 -8.14 6.14
CA LYS A 224 -0.90 -9.40 6.57
C LYS A 224 -2.37 -9.19 6.92
N ASP A 225 -3.20 -10.23 6.79
CA ASP A 225 -4.64 -10.18 7.08
C ASP A 225 -4.97 -9.61 8.46
N GLU A 226 -4.16 -9.88 9.49
CA GLU A 226 -4.39 -9.30 10.82
C GLU A 226 -4.27 -7.77 10.81
N CYS A 227 -3.41 -7.19 9.97
CA CYS A 227 -3.24 -5.74 9.90
C CYS A 227 -4.51 -5.04 9.39
N PHE A 228 -5.32 -5.71 8.56
CA PHE A 228 -6.59 -5.19 8.08
C PHE A 228 -7.53 -4.87 9.25
N PHE A 229 -7.79 -5.85 10.10
CA PHE A 229 -8.69 -5.66 11.25
C PHE A 229 -8.10 -4.76 12.33
N ARG A 230 -6.78 -4.79 12.51
CA ARG A 230 -6.10 -4.00 13.55
C ARG A 230 -5.94 -2.53 13.22
N TYR A 231 -5.76 -2.19 11.93
CA TYR A 231 -5.31 -0.85 11.51
C TYR A 231 -6.11 -0.22 10.37
N ALA A 232 -7.07 -0.90 9.72
CA ALA A 232 -7.89 -0.23 8.71
C ALA A 232 -8.76 0.85 9.38
N PRO A 233 -8.81 2.08 8.85
CA PRO A 233 -9.56 3.20 9.44
C PRO A 233 -11.05 2.90 9.66
N THR A 234 -11.64 2.03 8.83
CA THR A 234 -13.04 1.60 8.92
C THR A 234 -13.38 0.86 10.21
N PHE A 235 -12.40 0.22 10.88
CA PHE A 235 -12.60 -0.46 12.16
C PHE A 235 -12.18 0.39 13.36
N ILE A 236 -11.83 1.67 13.15
CA ILE A 236 -11.34 2.54 14.22
C ILE A 236 -12.39 3.58 14.59
N PRO A 237 -12.97 3.51 15.79
CA PRO A 237 -13.94 4.50 16.25
C PRO A 237 -13.40 5.93 16.20
N GLY A 238 -14.19 6.81 15.59
CA GLY A 238 -13.85 8.23 15.42
C GLY A 238 -12.82 8.53 14.33
N ALA A 239 -12.35 7.55 13.56
CA ALA A 239 -11.52 7.82 12.37
C ALA A 239 -12.32 8.45 11.22
N ALA A 240 -13.64 8.23 11.20
CA ALA A 240 -14.55 8.51 10.08
C ALA A 240 -14.18 7.71 8.80
N CYS A 241 -14.91 7.92 7.71
CA CYS A 241 -14.59 7.32 6.41
C CYS A 241 -13.43 8.08 5.75
N VAL A 242 -12.21 7.78 6.20
CA VAL A 242 -10.97 8.37 5.68
C VAL A 242 -10.17 7.32 4.91
N CYS A 243 -9.73 7.69 3.71
CA CYS A 243 -8.95 6.80 2.84
C CYS A 243 -7.49 6.69 3.33
N GLY A 244 -6.91 7.78 3.84
CA GLY A 244 -5.49 7.82 4.23
C GLY A 244 -4.52 8.12 3.07
N GLU A 245 -5.01 8.19 1.82
CA GLU A 245 -4.16 8.36 0.61
C GLU A 245 -3.98 9.82 0.17
N ILE A 246 -4.29 10.80 1.03
CA ILE A 246 -4.40 12.19 0.58
C ILE A 246 -3.04 12.79 0.19
N LEU A 247 -1.93 12.32 0.79
CA LEU A 247 -0.59 12.79 0.46
C LEU A 247 -0.19 12.46 -0.97
N GLU A 248 -0.59 11.31 -1.52
CA GLU A 248 -0.31 10.96 -2.93
C GLU A 248 -0.89 11.97 -3.92
N SER A 249 -2.10 12.47 -3.64
CA SER A 249 -2.70 13.55 -4.43
C SER A 249 -1.93 14.87 -4.28
N LEU A 250 -1.45 15.18 -3.08
CA LEU A 250 -0.64 16.38 -2.83
C LEU A 250 0.76 16.28 -3.48
N TRP A 251 1.31 15.08 -3.55
CA TRP A 251 2.55 14.77 -4.24
C TRP A 251 2.41 14.88 -5.74
N ALA A 252 1.29 14.47 -6.34
CA ALA A 252 1.06 14.63 -7.76
C ALA A 252 1.25 16.10 -8.20
N ASP A 253 0.69 17.05 -7.45
CA ASP A 253 0.86 18.48 -7.70
C ASP A 253 2.31 18.94 -7.47
N LEU A 254 2.93 18.52 -6.37
CA LEU A 254 4.28 18.95 -6.00
C LEU A 254 5.36 18.33 -6.91
N ASN A 255 5.14 17.13 -7.43
CA ASN A 255 6.04 16.45 -8.35
C ASN A 255 6.31 17.26 -9.62
N ALA A 256 5.35 18.10 -10.05
CA ALA A 256 5.49 18.95 -11.23
C ALA A 256 6.64 19.97 -11.11
N ILE A 257 7.03 20.35 -9.89
CA ILE A 257 8.08 21.36 -9.65
C ILE A 257 9.44 20.76 -9.30
N PHE A 258 9.51 19.46 -8.99
CA PHE A 258 10.76 18.83 -8.58
C PHE A 258 11.90 18.90 -9.60
N PRO A 259 11.67 18.80 -10.92
CA PRO A 259 12.76 19.00 -11.89
C PRO A 259 13.47 20.35 -11.74
N ALA A 260 12.70 21.41 -11.42
CA ALA A 260 13.25 22.74 -11.17
C ALA A 260 13.89 22.85 -9.77
N ALA A 261 13.31 22.20 -8.77
CA ALA A 261 13.80 22.22 -7.39
C ALA A 261 15.07 21.38 -7.18
N CYS A 262 15.26 20.32 -7.98
CA CYS A 262 16.34 19.33 -7.84
C CYS A 262 17.75 19.91 -8.03
N THR A 263 17.88 20.99 -8.81
CA THR A 263 19.17 21.66 -9.10
C THR A 263 19.28 23.06 -8.51
N ALA A 264 18.26 23.49 -7.75
CA ALA A 264 18.26 24.79 -7.09
C ALA A 264 19.31 24.84 -5.96
N THR A 265 19.45 25.98 -5.29
CA THR A 265 20.12 25.97 -3.98
C THR A 265 19.17 25.41 -2.93
N LEU A 266 19.68 24.92 -1.78
CA LEU A 266 18.83 24.33 -0.74
C LEU A 266 17.80 25.33 -0.21
N ALA A 267 18.19 26.58 0.00
CA ALA A 267 17.29 27.64 0.42
C ALA A 267 16.22 27.92 -0.64
N HIS A 268 16.61 27.99 -1.92
CA HIS A 268 15.66 28.26 -2.99
C HIS A 268 14.71 27.08 -3.21
N ARG A 269 15.20 25.83 -3.13
CA ARG A 269 14.38 24.61 -3.14
C ARG A 269 13.36 24.69 -2.01
N ALA A 270 13.80 24.94 -0.78
CA ALA A 270 12.91 25.00 0.36
C ALA A 270 11.83 26.08 0.20
N GLU A 271 12.20 27.28 -0.24
CA GLU A 271 11.25 28.37 -0.50
C GLU A 271 10.24 28.04 -1.60
N ILE A 272 10.65 27.35 -2.67
CA ILE A 272 9.72 26.92 -3.73
C ILE A 272 8.74 25.87 -3.19
N LEU A 273 9.24 24.84 -2.50
CA LEU A 273 8.39 23.81 -1.92
C LEU A 273 7.37 24.42 -0.94
N ASP A 274 7.83 25.35 -0.11
CA ASP A 274 7.00 26.08 0.82
C ASP A 274 5.94 26.93 0.11
N ASP A 275 6.28 27.65 -0.97
CA ASP A 275 5.31 28.40 -1.77
C ASP A 275 4.19 27.50 -2.33
N HIS A 276 4.55 26.35 -2.91
CA HIS A 276 3.58 25.45 -3.53
C HIS A 276 2.71 24.72 -2.50
N ALA A 277 3.29 24.28 -1.38
CA ALA A 277 2.54 23.70 -0.28
C ALA A 277 1.58 24.73 0.37
N CYS A 278 2.05 25.97 0.56
CA CYS A 278 1.20 27.05 1.06
C CYS A 278 0.07 27.43 0.08
N ASP A 279 0.35 27.49 -1.23
CA ASP A 279 -0.67 27.75 -2.25
C ASP A 279 -1.74 26.64 -2.27
N SER A 280 -1.32 25.38 -2.15
CA SER A 280 -2.24 24.23 -2.03
C SER A 280 -3.15 24.38 -0.81
N ASN A 281 -2.59 24.70 0.35
CA ASN A 281 -3.38 24.94 1.57
C ASN A 281 -4.31 26.16 1.43
N HIS A 282 -3.85 27.24 0.79
CA HIS A 282 -4.64 28.45 0.58
C HIS A 282 -5.85 28.19 -0.33
N LYS A 283 -5.66 27.50 -1.46
CA LYS A 283 -6.75 27.11 -2.37
C LYS A 283 -7.80 26.26 -1.66
N LYS A 284 -7.35 25.31 -0.82
CA LYS A 284 -8.25 24.51 0.01
C LYS A 284 -8.99 25.34 1.03
N ALA A 285 -8.32 26.29 1.69
CA ALA A 285 -8.95 27.20 2.63
C ALA A 285 -10.06 28.04 1.96
N LEU A 286 -9.82 28.54 0.74
CA LEU A 286 -10.84 29.27 -0.03
C LEU A 286 -12.03 28.39 -0.43
N GLY A 287 -11.78 27.11 -0.75
CA GLY A 287 -12.81 26.15 -1.15
C GLY A 287 -13.51 25.41 0.00
N ILE A 288 -13.07 25.61 1.25
CA ILE A 288 -13.42 24.72 2.36
C ILE A 288 -14.92 24.66 2.64
N THR A 289 -15.62 25.81 2.57
CA THR A 289 -17.07 25.86 2.81
C THR A 289 -17.82 25.03 1.79
N ARG A 290 -17.50 25.18 0.50
CA ARG A 290 -18.13 24.40 -0.58
C ARG A 290 -17.86 22.91 -0.40
N TYR A 291 -16.61 22.56 -0.08
CA TYR A 291 -16.23 21.18 0.20
C TYR A 291 -17.04 20.59 1.36
N LEU A 292 -17.11 21.28 2.51
CA LEU A 292 -17.81 20.79 3.69
C LEU A 292 -19.32 20.64 3.46
N CYS A 293 -19.98 21.61 2.83
CA CYS A 293 -21.42 21.51 2.53
C CYS A 293 -21.73 20.29 1.68
N ARG A 294 -20.90 20.01 0.68
CA ARG A 294 -21.05 18.86 -0.20
C ARG A 294 -20.80 17.54 0.51
N ARG A 295 -19.70 17.44 1.25
CA ARG A 295 -19.35 16.26 2.05
C ARG A 295 -20.39 15.95 3.13
N TYR A 296 -21.06 16.96 3.67
CA TYR A 296 -22.16 16.76 4.61
C TYR A 296 -23.36 16.05 3.96
N LEU A 297 -23.77 16.47 2.75
CA LEU A 297 -24.85 15.80 2.01
C LEU A 297 -24.50 14.35 1.67
N GLU A 298 -23.28 14.13 1.17
CA GLU A 298 -22.76 12.77 0.89
C GLU A 298 -22.74 11.91 2.17
N ALA A 299 -22.36 12.49 3.30
CA ALA A 299 -22.31 11.79 4.59
C ALA A 299 -23.70 11.40 5.09
N GLU A 300 -24.72 12.27 4.94
CA GLU A 300 -26.09 11.95 5.35
C GLU A 300 -26.70 10.85 4.47
N GLU A 301 -26.50 10.89 3.15
CA GLU A 301 -26.95 9.83 2.24
C GLU A 301 -26.27 8.50 2.58
N THR A 302 -24.96 8.52 2.77
CA THR A 302 -24.16 7.35 3.10
C THR A 302 -24.55 6.76 4.46
N ARG A 303 -24.79 7.62 5.46
CA ARG A 303 -25.25 7.22 6.79
C ARG A 303 -26.58 6.49 6.71
N GLU A 304 -27.56 7.00 5.95
CA GLU A 304 -28.86 6.36 5.83
C GLU A 304 -28.76 4.99 5.14
N LYS A 305 -27.97 4.91 4.07
CA LYS A 305 -27.69 3.63 3.38
C LYS A 305 -27.11 2.58 4.31
N TYR A 306 -26.08 2.92 5.09
CA TYR A 306 -25.46 1.98 6.02
C TYR A 306 -26.34 1.68 7.23
N ARG A 307 -27.15 2.63 7.70
CA ARG A 307 -28.14 2.40 8.77
C ARG A 307 -29.17 1.35 8.37
N ILE A 308 -29.71 1.44 7.15
CA ILE A 308 -30.65 0.45 6.61
C ILE A 308 -29.98 -0.92 6.48
N CYS A 309 -28.78 -0.97 5.90
CA CYS A 309 -28.01 -2.22 5.76
C CYS A 309 -27.76 -2.89 7.12
N PHE A 310 -27.27 -2.11 8.10
CA PHE A 310 -27.01 -2.57 9.45
C PHE A 310 -28.28 -3.10 10.11
N SER A 311 -29.39 -2.34 10.04
CA SER A 311 -30.67 -2.77 10.63
C SER A 311 -31.19 -4.07 10.01
N ASN A 312 -31.07 -4.25 8.70
CA ASN A 312 -31.49 -5.47 8.03
C ASN A 312 -30.66 -6.68 8.47
N LEU A 313 -29.33 -6.51 8.60
CA LEU A 313 -28.44 -7.55 9.11
C LEU A 313 -28.74 -7.88 10.58
N THR A 314 -28.97 -6.88 11.42
CA THR A 314 -29.33 -7.07 12.83
C THR A 314 -30.64 -7.83 12.97
N ASN A 315 -31.67 -7.47 12.19
CA ASN A 315 -32.98 -8.12 12.24
C ASN A 315 -32.97 -9.56 11.71
N ALA A 316 -32.01 -9.90 10.84
CA ALA A 316 -31.85 -11.25 10.30
C ALA A 316 -31.00 -12.17 11.19
N ALA A 317 -30.26 -11.62 12.15
CA ALA A 317 -29.40 -12.35 13.06
C ALA A 317 -30.13 -12.79 14.33
N ASP A 318 -29.61 -13.82 14.99
CA ASP A 318 -30.12 -14.27 16.28
C ASP A 318 -29.93 -13.18 17.36
N PRO A 319 -30.97 -12.82 18.15
CA PRO A 319 -30.87 -11.74 19.14
C PRO A 319 -29.80 -11.97 20.21
N GLU A 320 -29.57 -13.21 20.64
CA GLU A 320 -28.53 -13.52 21.63
C GLU A 320 -27.14 -13.34 21.02
N ALA A 321 -26.94 -13.79 19.78
CA ALA A 321 -25.72 -13.56 19.02
C ALA A 321 -25.43 -12.06 18.82
N VAL A 322 -26.45 -11.26 18.47
CA VAL A 322 -26.31 -9.80 18.36
C VAL A 322 -25.83 -9.19 19.67
N GLN A 323 -26.47 -9.51 20.80
CA GLN A 323 -26.05 -8.99 22.11
C GLN A 323 -24.62 -9.39 22.46
N LEU A 324 -24.22 -10.62 22.15
CA LEU A 324 -22.86 -11.11 22.37
C LEU A 324 -21.85 -10.34 21.51
N TRP A 325 -22.10 -10.21 20.21
CA TRP A 325 -21.20 -9.53 19.28
C TRP A 325 -21.08 -8.04 19.59
N THR A 326 -22.17 -7.37 19.97
CA THR A 326 -22.13 -5.96 20.40
C THR A 326 -21.20 -5.79 21.60
N LYS A 327 -21.36 -6.61 22.65
CA LYS A 327 -20.48 -6.54 23.83
C LYS A 327 -19.02 -6.82 23.49
N GLN A 328 -18.78 -7.77 22.59
CA GLN A 328 -17.44 -8.10 22.11
C GLN A 328 -16.80 -6.94 21.35
N ILE A 329 -17.54 -6.33 20.41
CA ILE A 329 -17.08 -5.18 19.62
C ILE A 329 -16.80 -3.98 20.52
N GLU A 330 -17.73 -3.61 21.40
CA GLU A 330 -17.55 -2.49 22.34
C GLU A 330 -16.33 -2.71 23.25
N HIS A 331 -16.10 -3.94 23.71
CA HIS A 331 -14.93 -4.27 24.51
C HIS A 331 -13.63 -4.08 23.73
N VAL A 332 -13.52 -4.62 22.51
CA VAL A 332 -12.27 -4.52 21.74
C VAL A 332 -12.01 -3.09 21.27
N GLU A 333 -13.05 -2.33 20.91
CA GLU A 333 -12.95 -0.93 20.51
C GLU A 333 -12.45 -0.03 21.66
N GLN A 334 -12.83 -0.31 22.91
CA GLN A 334 -12.34 0.43 24.08
C GLN A 334 -10.86 0.14 24.40
N HIS A 335 -10.41 -1.09 24.17
CA HIS A 335 -9.07 -1.55 24.58
C HIS A 335 -8.05 -1.59 23.43
N ARG A 336 -8.46 -1.33 22.17
CA ARG A 336 -7.59 -1.42 21.00
C ARG A 336 -6.34 -0.54 21.04
N LEU A 337 -6.43 0.59 21.74
CA LEU A 337 -5.30 1.52 21.86
C LEU A 337 -4.16 0.87 22.63
N GLU A 338 -4.47 0.02 23.60
CA GLU A 338 -3.52 -0.72 24.44
C GLU A 338 -3.06 -1.99 23.73
N ASP A 339 -3.99 -2.80 23.23
CA ASP A 339 -3.70 -4.01 22.47
C ASP A 339 -4.49 -4.10 21.16
N PRO A 340 -3.86 -3.78 20.02
CA PRO A 340 -4.49 -3.94 18.71
C PRO A 340 -4.93 -5.36 18.42
N LYS A 341 -4.29 -6.39 19.00
CA LYS A 341 -4.59 -7.80 18.67
C LYS A 341 -6.01 -8.19 19.06
N LEU A 342 -6.64 -7.47 19.97
CA LEU A 342 -8.05 -7.67 20.32
C LEU A 342 -8.98 -7.51 19.10
N MET A 343 -8.57 -6.70 18.12
CA MET A 343 -9.32 -6.53 16.87
C MET A 343 -9.34 -7.78 15.98
N ASP A 344 -8.53 -8.81 16.27
CA ASP A 344 -8.55 -10.06 15.51
C ASP A 344 -9.92 -10.76 15.57
N ILE A 345 -10.80 -10.37 16.49
CA ILE A 345 -12.18 -10.84 16.56
C ILE A 345 -12.98 -10.56 15.28
N TYR A 346 -12.64 -9.51 14.53
CA TYR A 346 -13.27 -9.22 13.24
C TYR A 346 -12.82 -10.20 12.15
N MET A 347 -11.77 -10.99 12.36
CA MET A 347 -11.34 -12.09 11.49
C MET A 347 -12.23 -13.33 11.70
N ALA A 348 -13.55 -13.17 11.59
CA ALA A 348 -14.51 -14.25 11.77
C ALA A 348 -14.20 -15.40 10.78
N LYS A 349 -13.65 -16.50 11.30
CA LYS A 349 -13.40 -17.72 10.51
C LYS A 349 -14.61 -18.62 10.65
N ARG A 350 -15.18 -19.06 9.51
CA ARG A 350 -16.19 -20.13 9.53
C ARG A 350 -15.56 -21.37 10.21
N PRO A 351 -16.20 -21.97 11.22
CA PRO A 351 -15.64 -23.09 11.97
C PRO A 351 -15.22 -24.30 11.10
N GLY A 352 -15.80 -24.45 9.90
CA GLY A 352 -15.51 -25.54 8.95
C GLY A 352 -14.38 -25.30 7.94
N SER A 353 -13.97 -24.05 7.67
CA SER A 353 -13.03 -23.75 6.56
C SER A 353 -11.55 -23.83 6.95
N ALA A 354 -11.24 -23.83 8.25
CA ALA A 354 -9.87 -23.90 8.77
C ALA A 354 -9.07 -25.14 8.30
N PRO A 355 -9.59 -26.39 8.37
CA PRO A 355 -8.87 -27.56 7.87
C PRO A 355 -8.64 -27.50 6.36
N VAL A 356 -9.62 -27.01 5.59
CA VAL A 356 -9.57 -26.93 4.13
C VAL A 356 -8.54 -25.90 3.64
N ASN A 357 -8.51 -24.72 4.25
CA ASN A 357 -7.51 -23.70 3.93
C ASN A 357 -6.09 -24.17 4.29
N THR A 358 -5.92 -24.79 5.47
CA THR A 358 -4.62 -25.37 5.88
C THR A 358 -4.15 -26.44 4.90
N ALA A 359 -5.05 -27.32 4.44
CA ALA A 359 -4.76 -28.33 3.43
C ALA A 359 -4.35 -27.71 2.08
N ALA A 360 -5.04 -26.67 1.63
CA ALA A 360 -4.67 -25.95 0.41
C ALA A 360 -3.31 -25.22 0.53
N ILE A 361 -2.91 -24.76 1.71
CA ILE A 361 -1.57 -24.19 1.98
C ILE A 361 -0.48 -25.27 1.91
N ILE A 362 -0.75 -26.45 2.47
CA ILE A 362 0.20 -27.56 2.44
C ILE A 362 0.45 -28.01 1.00
N GLU A 363 -0.60 -28.15 0.18
CA GLU A 363 -0.44 -28.57 -1.22
C GLU A 363 0.36 -27.54 -2.06
N GLU A 364 0.19 -26.23 -1.79
CA GLU A 364 0.99 -25.17 -2.41
C GLU A 364 2.46 -25.23 -1.99
N LYS A 365 2.74 -25.48 -0.70
CA LYS A 365 4.11 -25.67 -0.21
C LYS A 365 4.76 -26.93 -0.77
N GLN A 366 4.01 -28.01 -0.93
CA GLN A 366 4.49 -29.21 -1.62
C GLN A 366 4.88 -28.89 -3.07
N LEU A 367 4.08 -28.08 -3.78
CA LEU A 367 4.40 -27.63 -5.13
C LEU A 367 5.69 -26.79 -5.16
N ASP A 368 5.84 -25.79 -4.28
CA ASP A 368 7.05 -24.96 -4.20
C ASP A 368 8.30 -25.81 -3.92
N ILE A 369 8.21 -26.78 -2.99
CA ILE A 369 9.32 -27.69 -2.70
C ILE A 369 9.67 -28.56 -3.92
N ARG A 370 8.68 -29.12 -4.62
CA ARG A 370 8.89 -29.91 -5.86
C ARG A 370 9.58 -29.08 -6.93
N MET A 371 9.16 -27.83 -7.13
CA MET A 371 9.77 -26.91 -8.10
C MET A 371 11.24 -26.63 -7.76
N ARG A 372 11.53 -26.30 -6.50
CA ARG A 372 12.90 -26.01 -6.05
C ARG A 372 13.79 -27.24 -6.08
N ALA A 373 13.25 -28.42 -5.74
CA ALA A 373 13.97 -29.69 -5.82
C ALA A 373 14.37 -30.01 -7.26
N ARG A 374 13.48 -29.79 -8.25
CA ARG A 374 13.83 -29.95 -9.68
C ARG A 374 14.94 -29.01 -10.12
N ARG A 375 14.91 -27.73 -9.72
CA ARG A 375 15.98 -26.77 -10.06
C ARG A 375 17.35 -27.14 -9.48
N LEU A 376 17.39 -27.77 -8.31
CA LEU A 376 18.63 -28.26 -7.69
C LEU A 376 19.30 -29.39 -8.49
N VAL A 377 18.52 -30.16 -9.27
CA VAL A 377 19.08 -31.18 -10.18
C VAL A 377 19.96 -30.53 -11.26
N ASN A 378 19.59 -29.33 -11.70
CA ASN A 378 20.29 -28.60 -12.77
C ASN A 378 21.37 -27.64 -12.22
N HIS A 379 21.21 -27.12 -10.99
CA HIS A 379 22.14 -26.20 -10.35
C HIS A 379 22.32 -26.50 -8.85
N ASP A 380 23.31 -27.34 -8.51
CA ASP A 380 23.54 -27.82 -7.14
C ASP A 380 24.38 -26.83 -6.31
N ARG A 381 23.71 -25.98 -5.52
CA ARG A 381 24.34 -25.09 -4.52
C ARG A 381 23.97 -25.50 -3.09
N LEU A 382 24.97 -25.63 -2.22
CA LEU A 382 24.81 -25.93 -0.79
C LEU A 382 23.80 -25.02 -0.07
N THR A 383 23.80 -23.72 -0.40
CA THR A 383 22.86 -22.74 0.19
C THR A 383 21.41 -23.03 -0.14
N ASP A 384 21.14 -23.59 -1.31
CA ASP A 384 19.78 -23.84 -1.77
C ASP A 384 19.24 -25.18 -1.21
N ARG A 385 20.13 -26.16 -0.95
CA ARG A 385 19.79 -27.36 -0.15
C ARG A 385 19.35 -26.99 1.28
N VAL A 386 20.05 -26.07 1.94
CA VAL A 386 19.68 -25.61 3.29
C VAL A 386 18.31 -24.91 3.29
N LYS A 387 18.03 -24.07 2.28
CA LYS A 387 16.70 -23.45 2.13
C LYS A 387 15.61 -24.48 1.90
N LEU A 388 15.86 -25.49 1.05
CA LEU A 388 14.91 -26.56 0.79
C LEU A 388 14.59 -27.36 2.06
N GLN A 389 15.61 -27.68 2.87
CA GLN A 389 15.40 -28.39 4.12
C GLN A 389 14.54 -27.58 5.11
N LYS A 390 14.77 -26.27 5.23
CA LYS A 390 13.92 -25.38 6.05
C LYS A 390 12.46 -25.39 5.59
N LEU A 391 12.20 -25.44 4.28
CA LEU A 391 10.85 -25.54 3.75
C LEU A 391 10.20 -26.88 4.09
N ARG A 392 10.94 -27.99 4.01
CA ARG A 392 10.48 -29.32 4.43
C ARG A 392 10.16 -29.39 5.93
N ASP A 393 10.96 -28.75 6.78
CA ASP A 393 10.71 -28.72 8.22
C ASP A 393 9.47 -27.85 8.57
N ALA A 394 9.26 -26.75 7.84
CA ALA A 394 8.03 -25.97 7.94
C ALA A 394 6.80 -26.78 7.48
N LEU A 395 6.94 -27.56 6.40
CA LEU A 395 5.89 -28.43 5.89
C LEU A 395 5.49 -29.51 6.92
N LYS A 396 6.47 -30.14 7.59
CA LYS A 396 6.22 -31.10 8.69
C LYS A 396 5.34 -30.50 9.78
N THR A 397 5.65 -29.27 10.19
CA THR A 397 4.91 -28.58 11.25
C THR A 397 3.46 -28.33 10.84
N LEU A 398 3.23 -27.91 9.60
CA LEU A 398 1.90 -27.67 9.07
C LEU A 398 1.08 -28.95 8.92
N MET A 399 1.70 -30.07 8.53
CA MET A 399 1.02 -31.36 8.41
C MET A 399 0.55 -31.89 9.77
N VAL A 400 1.35 -31.70 10.82
CA VAL A 400 0.91 -32.00 12.20
C VAL A 400 -0.31 -31.14 12.60
N GLN A 401 -0.30 -29.86 12.23
CA GLN A 401 -1.43 -28.97 12.49
C GLN A 401 -2.68 -29.39 11.71
N LEU A 402 -2.53 -29.77 10.43
CA LEU A 402 -3.64 -30.23 9.60
C LEU A 402 -4.32 -31.47 10.20
N ASN A 403 -3.53 -32.47 10.61
CA ASN A 403 -4.07 -33.69 11.21
C ASN A 403 -4.91 -33.39 12.46
N LYS A 404 -4.47 -32.46 13.30
CA LYS A 404 -5.24 -32.01 14.48
C LYS A 404 -6.55 -31.32 14.09
N LEU A 405 -6.52 -30.46 13.08
CA LEU A 405 -7.70 -29.73 12.60
C LEU A 405 -8.71 -30.68 11.94
N GLN A 406 -8.25 -31.62 11.11
CA GLN A 406 -9.10 -32.61 10.44
C GLN A 406 -9.74 -33.57 11.44
N ALA A 407 -9.01 -34.02 12.45
CA ALA A 407 -9.56 -34.84 13.53
C ALA A 407 -10.64 -34.08 14.32
N LYS A 408 -10.42 -32.80 14.62
CA LYS A 408 -11.40 -31.95 15.33
C LYS A 408 -12.66 -31.68 14.48
N ALA A 409 -12.50 -31.56 13.17
CA ALA A 409 -13.60 -31.31 12.23
C ALA A 409 -14.32 -32.61 11.77
N GLY A 410 -13.84 -33.79 12.16
CA GLY A 410 -14.44 -35.07 11.75
C GLY A 410 -14.35 -35.35 10.25
N VAL A 411 -13.27 -34.91 9.58
CA VAL A 411 -13.07 -35.12 8.14
C VAL A 411 -12.87 -36.62 7.86
N ILE A 412 -13.78 -37.22 7.09
CA ILE A 412 -13.69 -38.64 6.67
C ILE A 412 -12.92 -38.71 5.35
N ALA A 413 -11.81 -39.45 5.34
CA ALA A 413 -11.07 -39.74 4.12
C ALA A 413 -11.86 -40.72 3.24
N THR A 414 -12.13 -40.34 2.00
CA THR A 414 -12.75 -41.23 1.00
C THR A 414 -11.66 -42.13 0.43
N GLY A 415 -11.81 -43.46 0.55
CA GLY A 415 -10.78 -44.46 0.21
C GLY A 415 -10.36 -44.58 -1.26
N ARG A 416 -10.50 -43.54 -2.09
CA ARG A 416 -9.94 -43.48 -3.44
C ARG A 416 -8.52 -42.90 -3.37
N GLN A 417 -7.52 -43.77 -3.44
CA GLN A 417 -6.10 -43.42 -3.56
C GLN A 417 -5.60 -43.51 -5.02
N ASP A 418 -6.46 -43.36 -6.02
CA ASP A 418 -6.02 -43.23 -7.41
C ASP A 418 -5.61 -41.77 -7.67
N ILE A 419 -4.46 -41.38 -7.12
CA ILE A 419 -3.82 -40.11 -7.45
C ILE A 419 -3.02 -40.37 -8.70
N ASP A 420 -3.57 -39.98 -9.84
CA ASP A 420 -2.78 -39.88 -11.06
C ASP A 420 -1.76 -38.75 -10.89
N ILE A 421 -0.55 -39.11 -10.45
CA ILE A 421 0.60 -38.19 -10.34
C ILE A 421 1.00 -37.69 -11.74
N SER A 422 0.54 -38.31 -12.83
CA SER A 422 0.83 -37.90 -14.21
C SER A 422 0.11 -36.60 -14.63
N ASP A 423 -0.97 -36.24 -13.94
CA ASP A 423 -1.77 -35.03 -14.23
C ASP A 423 -1.06 -33.73 -13.78
N GLN A 424 0.07 -33.82 -13.07
CA GLN A 424 0.91 -32.67 -12.73
C GLN A 424 1.95 -32.40 -13.81
N ILE A 425 1.49 -32.02 -15.01
CA ILE A 425 2.37 -31.37 -15.98
C ILE A 425 2.78 -30.03 -15.36
N LEU A 426 3.94 -30.02 -14.71
CA LEU A 426 4.68 -28.79 -14.42
C LEU A 426 4.95 -28.15 -15.77
N ILE A 427 4.12 -27.16 -16.14
CA ILE A 427 4.31 -26.40 -17.38
C ILE A 427 5.70 -25.79 -17.27
N ASP A 428 6.59 -26.22 -18.16
CA ASP A 428 7.95 -25.75 -18.19
C ASP A 428 7.97 -24.33 -18.76
N TRP A 429 8.16 -23.36 -17.88
CA TRP A 429 8.26 -21.95 -18.23
C TRP A 429 9.71 -21.53 -18.57
N GLU A 430 10.64 -22.49 -18.68
CA GLU A 430 12.01 -22.27 -19.16
C GLU A 430 12.05 -22.10 -20.69
N ASP A 431 13.10 -21.43 -21.19
CA ASP A 431 13.35 -21.24 -22.63
C ASP A 431 14.09 -22.49 -23.15
N GLU A 432 13.88 -22.88 -24.41
CA GLU A 432 14.35 -24.16 -25.03
C GLU A 432 15.88 -24.40 -24.99
N GLU A 433 16.71 -23.46 -24.53
CA GLU A 433 18.17 -23.55 -24.59
C GLU A 433 18.84 -24.33 -23.44
N ASP A 434 18.14 -24.70 -22.36
CA ASP A 434 18.73 -25.38 -21.18
C ASP A 434 18.26 -26.84 -20.98
N VAL A 435 17.78 -27.52 -22.04
CA VAL A 435 17.36 -28.93 -21.96
C VAL A 435 18.57 -29.87 -22.11
N LEU A 436 19.08 -30.39 -20.99
CA LEU A 436 19.85 -31.64 -20.97
C LEU A 436 18.99 -32.79 -20.44
N ALA A 437 19.17 -33.96 -21.06
CA ALA A 437 18.34 -35.16 -20.94
C ALA A 437 18.00 -35.60 -19.51
N PRO A 438 16.86 -36.30 -19.29
CA PRO A 438 16.43 -36.70 -17.96
C PRO A 438 17.38 -37.75 -17.37
N GLY A 439 18.16 -37.35 -16.37
CA GLY A 439 18.84 -38.28 -15.47
C GLY A 439 17.82 -38.93 -14.54
N SER A 440 17.91 -40.26 -14.41
CA SER A 440 17.11 -41.05 -13.48
C SER A 440 17.34 -40.61 -12.03
N GLY A 441 16.42 -39.83 -11.48
CA GLY A 441 16.36 -39.54 -10.05
C GLY A 441 15.91 -40.77 -9.24
N PRO A 442 16.31 -40.88 -7.96
CA PRO A 442 15.99 -42.03 -7.13
C PRO A 442 14.48 -42.17 -6.84
N THR A 443 14.08 -43.42 -6.68
CA THR A 443 12.74 -43.98 -6.53
C THR A 443 11.99 -43.57 -5.25
N VAL A 444 10.76 -43.06 -5.45
CA VAL A 444 9.47 -43.27 -4.74
C VAL A 444 9.49 -43.80 -3.28
N ASN A 445 9.00 -42.98 -2.32
CA ASN A 445 7.79 -43.17 -1.47
C ASN A 445 7.81 -42.62 -0.02
N GLU A 446 8.85 -41.94 0.46
CA GLU A 446 8.88 -41.39 1.85
C GLU A 446 9.02 -39.85 1.95
N ASP A 447 9.05 -39.14 0.82
CA ASP A 447 9.17 -37.68 0.86
C ASP A 447 7.81 -37.04 1.18
N ILE A 448 7.79 -36.28 2.28
CA ILE A 448 6.64 -35.48 2.76
C ILE A 448 6.05 -34.56 1.67
N ASP A 449 6.87 -34.22 0.69
CA ASP A 449 6.54 -33.36 -0.45
C ASP A 449 5.58 -34.04 -1.44
N LEU A 450 5.46 -35.38 -1.41
CA LEU A 450 4.62 -36.20 -2.30
C LEU A 450 3.36 -36.75 -1.62
N GLN A 451 3.19 -36.50 -0.32
CA GLN A 451 2.07 -37.06 0.43
C GLN A 451 0.71 -36.49 -0.05
N PRO A 452 -0.30 -37.34 -0.27
CA PRO A 452 -1.64 -36.90 -0.64
C PRO A 452 -2.28 -36.02 0.42
N ILE A 453 -2.91 -34.92 0.00
CA ILE A 453 -3.68 -34.06 0.91
C ILE A 453 -5.17 -34.36 0.75
N CYS A 454 -5.83 -34.63 1.89
CA CYS A 454 -7.26 -34.94 1.99
C CYS A 454 -8.10 -33.69 1.65
N LEU A 455 -8.43 -33.54 0.37
CA LEU A 455 -9.23 -32.46 -0.22
C LEU A 455 -10.23 -33.02 -1.24
N PRO A 456 -11.41 -32.41 -1.39
CA PRO A 456 -12.41 -32.79 -2.40
C PRO A 456 -11.85 -32.82 -3.84
N SER A 457 -11.06 -31.83 -4.24
CA SER A 457 -10.46 -31.75 -5.58
C SER A 457 -9.41 -32.83 -5.87
N ASN A 458 -8.96 -33.55 -4.82
CA ASN A 458 -8.10 -34.71 -4.90
C ASN A 458 -8.87 -36.03 -4.82
N GLY A 459 -10.21 -35.99 -4.70
CA GLY A 459 -11.05 -37.18 -4.49
C GLY A 459 -10.86 -37.85 -3.13
N ALA A 460 -10.17 -37.18 -2.20
CA ALA A 460 -9.69 -37.74 -0.95
C ALA A 460 -10.50 -37.28 0.27
N ALA A 461 -11.44 -36.34 0.11
CA ALA A 461 -12.36 -35.88 1.16
C ALA A 461 -13.80 -35.79 0.64
N SER A 462 -14.76 -35.72 1.57
CA SER A 462 -16.19 -35.59 1.27
C SER A 462 -16.53 -34.30 0.52
N GLU A 463 -17.49 -34.38 -0.40
CA GLU A 463 -18.03 -33.27 -1.20
C GLU A 463 -18.58 -32.12 -0.36
N ILE A 464 -18.92 -32.35 0.91
CA ILE A 464 -19.41 -31.31 1.83
C ILE A 464 -18.39 -30.16 2.00
N TYR A 465 -17.10 -30.44 1.79
CA TYR A 465 -16.02 -29.45 1.89
C TYR A 465 -15.67 -28.79 0.54
N ALA A 466 -16.36 -29.16 -0.56
CA ALA A 466 -16.02 -28.69 -1.90
C ALA A 466 -16.21 -27.17 -2.05
N SER A 467 -17.26 -26.61 -1.44
CA SER A 467 -17.50 -25.16 -1.43
C SER A 467 -16.42 -24.40 -0.67
N ASP A 468 -15.98 -24.90 0.49
CA ASP A 468 -14.92 -24.29 1.28
C ASP A 468 -13.56 -24.40 0.56
N GLU A 469 -13.32 -25.51 -0.16
CA GLU A 469 -12.10 -25.66 -0.96
C GLU A 469 -12.12 -24.67 -2.13
N LEU A 470 -13.25 -24.57 -2.83
CA LEU A 470 -13.39 -23.68 -3.96
C LEU A 470 -13.08 -22.23 -3.58
N GLU A 471 -13.65 -21.74 -2.47
CA GLU A 471 -13.37 -20.40 -1.96
C GLU A 471 -11.88 -20.19 -1.63
N ALA A 472 -11.25 -21.17 -0.97
CA ALA A 472 -9.82 -21.12 -0.67
C ALA A 472 -8.95 -21.10 -1.94
N ARG A 473 -9.31 -21.87 -2.98
CA ARG A 473 -8.59 -21.89 -4.27
C ARG A 473 -8.75 -20.58 -5.03
N ILE A 474 -9.94 -19.99 -5.04
CA ILE A 474 -10.21 -18.69 -5.68
C ILE A 474 -9.36 -17.60 -5.02
N SER A 475 -9.36 -17.54 -3.69
CA SER A 475 -8.57 -16.57 -2.93
C SER A 475 -7.07 -16.68 -3.25
N LYS A 476 -6.53 -17.90 -3.23
CA LYS A 476 -5.11 -18.18 -3.58
C LYS A 476 -4.79 -17.83 -5.03
N ALA A 477 -5.66 -18.19 -5.97
CA ALA A 477 -5.47 -17.86 -7.38
C ALA A 477 -5.42 -16.33 -7.60
N ARG A 478 -6.32 -15.57 -6.97
CA ARG A 478 -6.30 -14.09 -7.01
C ARG A 478 -5.00 -13.53 -6.44
N SER A 479 -4.55 -14.06 -5.29
CA SER A 479 -3.29 -13.65 -4.66
C SER A 479 -2.07 -13.91 -5.56
N HIS A 480 -1.95 -15.10 -6.16
CA HIS A 480 -0.85 -15.40 -7.08
C HIS A 480 -0.90 -14.54 -8.34
N LEU A 481 -2.09 -14.26 -8.88
CA LEU A 481 -2.26 -13.40 -10.04
C LEU A 481 -1.80 -11.96 -9.74
N ASN A 482 -2.12 -11.43 -8.55
CA ASN A 482 -1.58 -10.15 -8.07
C ASN A 482 -0.06 -10.17 -7.96
N GLN A 483 0.51 -11.22 -7.36
CA GLN A 483 1.96 -11.32 -7.21
C GLN A 483 2.68 -11.40 -8.56
N ILE A 484 2.10 -12.09 -9.55
CA ILE A 484 2.61 -12.15 -10.93
C ILE A 484 2.65 -10.73 -11.54
N ARG A 485 1.58 -9.93 -11.38
CA ARG A 485 1.52 -8.55 -11.90
C ARG A 485 2.63 -7.69 -11.31
N GLU A 486 2.78 -7.72 -9.98
CA GLU A 486 3.82 -6.97 -9.28
C GLU A 486 5.23 -7.37 -9.73
N LEU A 487 5.51 -8.68 -9.81
CA LEU A 487 6.81 -9.19 -10.24
C LEU A 487 7.10 -8.85 -11.71
N ILE A 488 6.10 -8.83 -12.59
CA ILE A 488 6.25 -8.38 -13.98
C ILE A 488 6.58 -6.89 -14.04
N ALA A 489 5.93 -6.06 -13.21
CA ALA A 489 6.20 -4.63 -13.12
C ALA A 489 7.64 -4.39 -12.62
N GLU A 490 8.03 -5.06 -11.54
CA GLU A 490 9.38 -4.97 -10.96
C GLU A 490 10.45 -5.45 -11.95
N ARG A 491 10.23 -6.59 -12.62
CA ARG A 491 11.15 -7.11 -13.64
C ARG A 491 11.31 -6.12 -14.80
N SER A 492 10.22 -5.50 -15.24
CA SER A 492 10.25 -4.48 -16.29
C SER A 492 11.02 -3.23 -15.84
N PHE A 493 10.83 -2.80 -14.59
CA PHE A 493 11.56 -1.67 -13.99
C PHE A 493 13.07 -1.96 -13.90
N GLN A 494 13.46 -3.11 -13.32
CA GLN A 494 14.86 -3.54 -13.20
C GLN A 494 15.55 -3.60 -14.57
N PHE A 495 14.87 -4.10 -15.59
CA PHE A 495 15.43 -4.15 -16.94
C PHE A 495 15.65 -2.75 -17.55
N LYS A 496 14.67 -1.85 -17.40
CA LYS A 496 14.72 -0.49 -17.96
C LYS A 496 15.70 0.41 -17.21
N GLU A 497 15.68 0.41 -15.89
CA GLU A 497 16.41 1.37 -15.06
C GLU A 497 17.79 0.87 -14.65
N VAL A 498 17.95 -0.42 -14.35
CA VAL A 498 19.23 -0.96 -13.85
C VAL A 498 20.05 -1.59 -14.97
N VAL A 499 19.46 -2.44 -15.80
CA VAL A 499 20.21 -3.18 -16.85
C VAL A 499 20.53 -2.29 -18.06
N ARG A 500 19.58 -1.48 -18.54
CA ARG A 500 19.78 -0.60 -19.70
C ARG A 500 20.57 0.66 -19.38
N LYS A 501 20.31 1.32 -18.24
CA LYS A 501 20.97 2.59 -17.86
C LYS A 501 22.20 2.40 -16.96
N GLY A 502 22.52 1.17 -16.56
CA GLY A 502 23.64 0.88 -15.68
C GLY A 502 24.98 1.37 -16.25
N PRO A 503 25.70 2.29 -15.57
CA PRO A 503 26.90 2.93 -16.12
C PRO A 503 28.13 2.01 -16.13
N GLN A 504 28.11 0.92 -15.37
CA GLN A 504 29.24 0.00 -15.20
C GLN A 504 28.83 -1.45 -15.46
N LYS A 505 29.77 -2.25 -15.98
CA LYS A 505 29.58 -3.68 -16.25
C LYS A 505 29.06 -4.44 -15.01
N GLY A 506 29.64 -4.20 -13.83
CA GLY A 506 29.21 -4.85 -12.59
C GLY A 506 27.79 -4.52 -12.14
N VAL A 507 27.28 -3.32 -12.44
CA VAL A 507 25.88 -2.93 -12.17
C VAL A 507 24.95 -3.67 -13.11
N ARG A 508 25.31 -3.75 -14.40
CA ARG A 508 24.52 -4.46 -15.42
C ARG A 508 24.46 -5.97 -15.16
N THR A 509 25.57 -6.58 -14.75
CA THR A 509 25.60 -8.01 -14.38
C THR A 509 24.74 -8.29 -13.16
N ARG A 510 24.81 -7.46 -12.11
CA ARG A 510 23.92 -7.61 -10.93
C ARG A 510 22.45 -7.41 -11.28
N GLY A 511 22.13 -6.43 -12.13
CA GLY A 511 20.79 -6.23 -12.66
C GLY A 511 20.27 -7.43 -13.46
N GLN A 512 21.13 -8.07 -14.25
CA GLN A 512 20.78 -9.31 -14.98
C GLN A 512 20.52 -10.48 -14.02
N THR A 513 21.31 -10.62 -12.94
CA THR A 513 21.05 -11.61 -11.90
C THR A 513 19.69 -11.37 -11.23
N ALA A 514 19.38 -10.12 -10.87
CA ALA A 514 18.08 -9.76 -10.29
C ALA A 514 16.91 -10.04 -11.25
N VAL A 515 17.07 -9.75 -12.55
CA VAL A 515 16.07 -10.09 -13.58
C VAL A 515 15.86 -11.60 -13.70
N LYS A 516 16.91 -12.41 -13.57
CA LYS A 516 16.81 -13.88 -13.53
C LYS A 516 16.03 -14.34 -12.29
N GLU A 517 16.38 -13.83 -11.11
CA GLU A 517 15.68 -14.16 -9.86
C GLU A 517 14.19 -13.77 -9.87
N LEU A 518 13.84 -12.65 -10.54
CA LEU A 518 12.45 -12.25 -10.73
C LEU A 518 11.71 -13.16 -11.72
N LYS A 519 12.37 -13.60 -12.81
CA LYS A 519 11.81 -14.60 -13.74
C LYS A 519 11.48 -15.90 -12.99
N ASP A 520 12.39 -16.34 -12.14
CA ASP A 520 12.24 -17.56 -11.35
C ASP A 520 11.05 -17.50 -10.37
N GLN A 521 10.79 -16.33 -9.78
CA GLN A 521 9.64 -16.06 -8.92
C GLN A 521 8.32 -15.98 -9.71
N ILE A 522 8.32 -15.33 -10.88
CA ILE A 522 7.15 -15.30 -11.77
C ILE A 522 6.75 -16.73 -12.16
N SER A 523 7.72 -17.57 -12.52
CA SER A 523 7.48 -18.98 -12.86
C SER A 523 6.87 -19.76 -11.69
N MET A 524 7.36 -19.52 -10.46
CA MET A 524 6.80 -20.11 -9.24
C MET A 524 5.34 -19.75 -9.01
N HIS A 525 5.00 -18.47 -9.07
CA HIS A 525 3.61 -18.03 -8.91
C HIS A 525 2.72 -18.45 -10.07
N ALA A 526 3.23 -18.49 -11.30
CA ALA A 526 2.49 -18.98 -12.46
C ALA A 526 2.10 -20.45 -12.31
N GLN A 527 3.00 -21.30 -11.82
CA GLN A 527 2.67 -22.71 -11.59
C GLN A 527 1.69 -22.90 -10.42
N ALA A 528 1.85 -22.15 -9.33
CA ALA A 528 0.91 -22.19 -8.21
C ALA A 528 -0.49 -21.68 -8.62
N TYR A 529 -0.56 -20.63 -9.44
CA TYR A 529 -1.79 -20.14 -10.05
C TYR A 529 -2.45 -21.21 -10.94
N SER A 530 -1.70 -21.80 -11.88
CA SER A 530 -2.22 -22.84 -12.77
C SER A 530 -2.71 -24.06 -12.01
N HIS A 531 -2.02 -24.44 -10.92
CA HIS A 531 -2.47 -25.50 -10.03
C HIS A 531 -3.81 -25.15 -9.38
N CYS A 532 -3.94 -23.95 -8.80
CA CYS A 532 -5.21 -23.50 -8.22
C CYS A 532 -6.33 -23.45 -9.27
N GLN A 533 -6.05 -22.93 -10.46
CA GLN A 533 -6.99 -22.85 -11.58
C GLN A 533 -7.50 -24.24 -11.98
N SER A 534 -6.61 -25.24 -12.06
CA SER A 534 -7.01 -26.62 -12.38
C SER A 534 -7.96 -27.20 -11.32
N ARG A 535 -7.78 -26.85 -10.03
CA ARG A 535 -8.65 -27.28 -8.94
C ARG A 535 -10.00 -26.57 -8.97
N ILE A 536 -10.01 -25.27 -9.27
CA ILE A 536 -11.23 -24.47 -9.45
C ILE A 536 -12.11 -25.10 -10.55
N VAL A 537 -11.49 -25.54 -11.66
CA VAL A 537 -12.20 -26.26 -12.74
C VAL A 537 -12.72 -27.62 -12.24
N LYS A 538 -11.89 -28.42 -11.55
CA LYS A 538 -12.30 -29.73 -10.99
C LYS A 538 -13.47 -29.59 -9.99
N LEU A 539 -13.52 -28.50 -9.23
CA LEU A 539 -14.58 -28.18 -8.26
C LEU A 539 -15.84 -27.54 -8.88
N ARG A 540 -15.90 -27.44 -10.23
CA ARG A 540 -17.06 -26.93 -10.98
C ARG A 540 -17.47 -25.52 -10.57
N ALA A 541 -16.49 -24.62 -10.49
CA ALA A 541 -16.75 -23.19 -10.31
C ALA A 541 -17.69 -22.64 -11.40
N ASP A 542 -18.40 -21.59 -11.06
CA ASP A 542 -19.29 -20.86 -11.95
C ASP A 542 -18.55 -20.19 -13.12
N ASP A 543 -19.28 -19.99 -14.22
CA ASP A 543 -18.73 -19.42 -15.45
C ASP A 543 -18.19 -18.00 -15.26
N GLU A 544 -18.68 -17.22 -14.28
CA GLU A 544 -18.15 -15.89 -14.00
C GLU A 544 -16.75 -15.96 -13.40
N ILE A 545 -16.55 -16.82 -12.39
CA ILE A 545 -15.23 -17.09 -11.81
C ILE A 545 -14.26 -17.67 -12.84
N LEU A 546 -14.71 -18.58 -13.72
CA LEU A 546 -13.85 -19.13 -14.78
C LEU A 546 -13.49 -18.09 -15.86
N LYS A 547 -14.35 -17.08 -16.11
CA LYS A 547 -14.04 -15.93 -16.97
C LYS A 547 -13.05 -14.96 -16.33
N GLU A 548 -13.09 -14.82 -15.00
CA GLU A 548 -12.16 -14.03 -14.21
C GLU A 548 -10.77 -14.69 -14.16
N LEU A 549 -10.72 -15.96 -13.73
CA LEU A 549 -9.53 -16.76 -13.45
C LEU A 549 -9.25 -17.76 -14.59
N ARG A 550 -8.77 -17.22 -15.71
CA ARG A 550 -8.50 -17.99 -16.94
C ARG A 550 -7.24 -18.84 -16.83
N ILE A 551 -7.09 -19.80 -17.75
CA ILE A 551 -5.84 -20.52 -17.96
C ILE A 551 -4.75 -19.51 -18.34
N LEU A 552 -3.63 -19.54 -17.63
CA LEU A 552 -2.49 -18.65 -17.84
C LEU A 552 -1.57 -19.19 -18.95
N THR A 553 -1.12 -18.33 -19.85
CA THR A 553 -0.23 -18.69 -20.97
C THR A 553 1.13 -17.98 -20.90
N LYS A 554 2.12 -18.39 -21.72
CA LYS A 554 3.49 -17.81 -21.72
C LYS A 554 3.48 -16.34 -22.11
N GLU A 555 2.59 -15.96 -23.01
CA GLU A 555 2.43 -14.57 -23.44
C GLU A 555 1.81 -13.69 -22.35
N ASP A 556 1.02 -14.26 -21.43
CA ASP A 556 0.39 -13.48 -20.36
C ASP A 556 1.38 -12.94 -19.33
N ILE A 557 2.46 -13.69 -19.08
CA ILE A 557 3.49 -13.34 -18.09
C ILE A 557 4.69 -12.60 -18.68
N LYS A 558 4.60 -12.20 -19.95
CA LYS A 558 5.69 -11.54 -20.66
C LYS A 558 5.86 -10.10 -20.19
N SER A 559 7.07 -9.77 -19.75
CA SER A 559 7.43 -8.41 -19.36
C SER A 559 7.51 -7.52 -20.60
N SER A 560 6.76 -6.41 -20.62
CA SER A 560 6.79 -5.42 -21.68
C SER A 560 7.17 -4.05 -21.16
N THR A 561 8.11 -3.39 -21.83
CA THR A 561 8.48 -2.00 -21.51
C THR A 561 7.38 -0.99 -21.85
N ALA A 562 6.37 -1.38 -22.64
CA ALA A 562 5.22 -0.54 -22.95
C ALA A 562 4.30 -0.32 -21.74
N ILE A 563 4.28 -1.27 -20.78
CA ILE A 563 3.51 -1.16 -19.52
C ILE A 563 3.93 0.07 -18.71
N LEU A 564 5.20 0.47 -18.82
CA LEU A 564 5.77 1.58 -18.05
C LEU A 564 5.58 2.96 -18.70
N ASN A 565 5.21 3.02 -19.99
CA ASN A 565 5.07 4.26 -20.75
C ASN A 565 3.86 4.17 -21.70
N PRO A 566 2.63 4.31 -21.18
CA PRO A 566 1.40 4.15 -21.98
C PRO A 566 1.26 5.16 -23.13
N ASN A 567 2.04 6.24 -23.12
CA ASN A 567 1.96 7.34 -24.08
C ASN A 567 3.03 7.28 -25.21
N LEU A 568 3.68 6.15 -25.43
CA LEU A 568 4.65 6.00 -26.54
C LEU A 568 3.92 5.97 -27.91
N PRO A 569 4.47 6.59 -28.97
CA PRO A 569 3.91 6.47 -30.33
C PRO A 569 3.78 4.98 -30.74
N GLY A 570 2.59 4.55 -31.15
CA GLY A 570 2.28 3.16 -31.48
C GLY A 570 1.65 2.31 -30.34
N SER A 571 1.45 2.89 -29.15
CA SER A 571 0.84 2.19 -27.99
C SER A 571 -0.61 1.76 -28.24
N THR A 572 -1.31 2.38 -29.19
CA THR A 572 -2.69 2.01 -29.61
C THR A 572 -2.77 0.61 -30.25
N LYS A 573 -1.65 0.06 -30.74
CA LYS A 573 -1.58 -1.32 -31.28
C LYS A 573 -1.22 -2.36 -30.21
N PHE A 574 -0.80 -1.95 -29.01
CA PHE A 574 -0.34 -2.85 -27.96
C PHE A 574 -1.51 -3.32 -27.10
N ARG A 575 -1.85 -4.62 -27.17
CA ARG A 575 -2.86 -5.22 -26.28
C ARG A 575 -2.18 -5.76 -25.03
N LEU A 576 -2.64 -5.35 -23.86
CA LEU A 576 -2.18 -5.90 -22.58
C LEU A 576 -2.76 -7.31 -22.41
N SER A 577 -2.05 -8.18 -21.67
CA SER A 577 -2.58 -9.49 -21.31
C SER A 577 -3.87 -9.34 -20.49
N TRP A 578 -4.75 -10.35 -20.56
CA TRP A 578 -5.98 -10.40 -19.78
C TRP A 578 -5.74 -10.22 -18.29
N ILE A 579 -4.55 -10.59 -17.78
CA ILE A 579 -4.19 -10.40 -16.39
C ILE A 579 -4.28 -8.92 -15.97
N TRP A 580 -4.23 -7.94 -16.89
CA TRP A 580 -4.27 -6.51 -16.54
C TRP A 580 -5.68 -5.87 -16.59
N TYR A 581 -6.69 -6.55 -17.17
CA TYR A 581 -8.04 -5.98 -17.33
C TYR A 581 -8.98 -6.38 -16.19
N SER A 582 -9.91 -5.50 -15.80
CA SER A 582 -11.03 -5.84 -14.91
C SER A 582 -12.10 -6.66 -15.64
N VAL A 583 -12.95 -7.40 -14.92
CA VAL A 583 -14.00 -8.26 -15.53
C VAL A 583 -14.98 -7.45 -16.41
N HIS A 584 -15.32 -6.22 -16.01
CA HIS A 584 -16.22 -5.33 -16.75
C HIS A 584 -15.59 -4.75 -18.04
N GLN A 585 -14.28 -4.46 -18.03
CA GLN A 585 -13.57 -4.00 -19.23
C GLN A 585 -13.45 -5.08 -20.32
N ARG A 586 -13.66 -6.35 -19.97
CA ARG A 586 -13.53 -7.50 -20.89
C ARG A 586 -14.80 -7.77 -21.71
N PHE A 587 -15.99 -7.29 -21.32
CA PHE A 587 -17.27 -7.74 -21.88
C PHE A 587 -18.41 -6.71 -22.04
N GLY A 588 -18.17 -5.40 -21.83
CA GLY A 588 -19.21 -4.38 -22.10
C GLY A 588 -19.55 -4.24 -23.61
N PRO A 589 -20.81 -3.89 -23.99
CA PRO A 589 -21.12 -3.53 -25.37
C PRO A 589 -20.30 -2.29 -25.78
N ARG A 590 -19.79 -2.26 -27.01
CA ARG A 590 -19.32 -1.00 -27.63
C ARG A 590 -20.55 -0.13 -27.91
N TRP A 591 -20.93 0.71 -26.96
CA TRP A 591 -21.92 1.76 -27.20
C TRP A 591 -21.20 2.97 -27.79
N ALA A 592 -21.72 3.40 -28.93
CA ALA A 592 -21.40 4.66 -29.57
C ALA A 592 -21.87 5.83 -28.70
N LEU A 593 -21.05 6.88 -28.62
CA LEU A 593 -21.46 8.20 -28.14
C LEU A 593 -21.24 9.21 -29.27
N ASP A 594 -22.30 9.46 -30.04
CA ASP A 594 -22.53 10.79 -30.62
C ASP A 594 -24.05 11.04 -30.62
N PRO A 595 -24.55 12.06 -29.90
CA PRO A 595 -25.97 12.33 -29.77
C PRO A 595 -26.58 13.18 -30.91
N THR A 596 -26.05 13.16 -32.15
CA THR A 596 -26.62 14.01 -33.24
C THR A 596 -26.73 13.46 -34.68
N ALA A 597 -26.35 12.23 -35.03
CA ALA A 597 -26.34 11.81 -36.44
C ALA A 597 -27.58 10.99 -36.89
N THR A 598 -28.30 11.49 -37.90
CA THR A 598 -29.33 10.76 -38.67
C THR A 598 -28.71 9.76 -39.66
N PRO A 599 -29.44 8.69 -40.07
CA PRO A 599 -28.89 7.60 -40.86
C PRO A 599 -28.96 7.89 -42.37
N ASP A 600 -27.81 8.02 -43.04
CA ASP A 600 -27.56 7.64 -44.44
C ASP A 600 -26.17 8.15 -44.89
N ALA A 601 -25.16 7.27 -45.00
CA ALA A 601 -24.04 7.36 -45.98
C ALA A 601 -22.97 6.25 -45.80
N ASP A 602 -22.79 5.50 -46.90
CA ASP A 602 -21.62 4.80 -47.48
C ASP A 602 -20.35 4.42 -46.63
N PRO A 603 -19.88 3.14 -46.60
CA PRO A 603 -18.80 2.67 -45.72
C PRO A 603 -17.34 2.97 -46.14
N ASN A 604 -17.07 3.85 -47.12
CA ASN A 604 -15.75 3.89 -47.78
C ASN A 604 -15.00 5.23 -47.77
N THR A 605 -14.95 5.90 -46.61
CA THR A 605 -14.01 7.04 -46.41
C THR A 605 -13.23 6.90 -45.12
N LEU A 606 -11.98 6.45 -45.24
CA LEU A 606 -10.95 6.53 -44.21
C LEU A 606 -10.26 7.89 -44.34
N SER A 607 -10.41 8.75 -43.34
CA SER A 607 -9.50 9.86 -43.09
C SER A 607 -9.16 9.93 -41.60
N GLU A 608 -7.88 10.22 -41.36
CA GLU A 608 -7.19 10.31 -40.08
C GLU A 608 -7.71 11.46 -39.20
N GLU A 609 -7.34 11.38 -37.92
CA GLU A 609 -7.39 12.38 -36.83
C GLU A 609 -8.49 12.18 -35.76
N ALA A 610 -8.06 11.72 -34.57
CA ALA A 610 -8.64 12.08 -33.27
C ALA A 610 -7.70 11.74 -32.09
N ASP A 611 -7.75 12.66 -31.13
CA ASP A 611 -6.98 12.96 -29.92
C ASP A 611 -7.06 11.90 -28.77
N PRO A 612 -6.05 11.75 -27.89
CA PRO A 612 -6.10 10.86 -26.74
C PRO A 612 -6.48 11.61 -25.46
N ALA A 613 -7.75 11.55 -25.06
CA ALA A 613 -8.14 11.88 -23.70
C ALA A 613 -9.39 11.11 -23.24
N THR A 614 -9.28 10.62 -21.99
CA THR A 614 -10.37 10.29 -21.05
C THR A 614 -10.99 8.87 -21.19
N VAL A 615 -11.26 8.07 -20.14
CA VAL A 615 -11.55 8.31 -18.72
C VAL A 615 -11.21 7.06 -17.89
N LEU A 616 -10.62 7.24 -16.71
CA LEU A 616 -10.78 6.36 -15.54
C LEU A 616 -11.18 7.30 -14.38
N GLU A 617 -12.49 7.56 -14.26
CA GLU A 617 -13.15 8.22 -13.12
C GLU A 617 -13.29 7.15 -12.02
N CYS A 618 -12.99 7.36 -10.72
CA CYS A 618 -13.09 8.56 -9.88
C CYS A 618 -14.47 9.25 -9.93
N GLU A 619 -15.53 8.45 -9.76
CA GLU A 619 -16.77 8.97 -9.16
C GLU A 619 -16.76 8.65 -7.66
N LEU A 620 -16.22 9.61 -6.90
CA LEU A 620 -16.63 10.03 -5.56
C LEU A 620 -15.66 11.18 -5.21
N ILE A 621 -16.21 12.37 -4.93
CA ILE A 621 -15.58 13.70 -4.86
C ILE A 621 -15.76 14.50 -6.18
N GLN A 622 -17.02 14.84 -6.48
CA GLN A 622 -17.40 16.09 -7.12
C GLN A 622 -18.36 16.83 -6.22
#